data_AF-A0AAW0AFS0-F1
#
_entry.id   AF-A0AAW0AFS0-F1
#
_cell.length_a   1.000
_cell.length_b   1.000
_cell.length_c   1.000
_cell.angle_alpha   90.00
_cell.angle_beta   90.00
_cell.angle_gamma   90.00
#
_symmetry.space_group_name_H-M   'P 1'
#
loop_
_entity.id
_entity.type
_entity.pdbx_description
1 polymer ?
#
loop_
_entity_poly.entity_id
_entity_poly.type
_entity_poly.pdbx_seq_one_letter_code
_entity_poly.pdbx_strand_id
1 'polypeptide(L)'
;MLQRSSTCVISVETTARLLSRLWPAHVPTAVADFKAQMMPFLLVKEIGRATTETMWAQEKETHKGLREAGLSLTMGKDGSGQHPMIFERFGDLIRSGKIKIKHGVEIERFTETSAIFTDGSSIALDVVIFATGYRSIRDTLRQIFGDEIIDQTSTVWGVDEEGELNGCYRPSGHPGFWYAAGDFPVSRFYSKQLFYLFPFHSLCLSRKNLARIWKEFLIMSDTVRQEPEGFLRHVGTFPVFLAS
;
A
#
# COMPACT_ATOMS: atom_id res chain seq x y z
N MET A 1 -1.42 -18.48 -14.48
CA MET A 1 -0.87 -17.58 -13.44
C MET A 1 0.09 -18.37 -12.58
N LEU A 2 1.27 -17.82 -12.30
CA LEU A 2 2.21 -18.40 -11.33
C LEU A 2 2.03 -17.72 -9.98
N GLN A 3 1.76 -18.51 -8.94
CA GLN A 3 1.68 -18.02 -7.57
C GLN A 3 2.95 -18.41 -6.80
N ARG A 4 3.77 -17.40 -6.45
CA ARG A 4 5.03 -17.61 -5.71
C ARG A 4 4.84 -17.84 -4.21
N SER A 5 3.78 -17.26 -3.63
CA SER A 5 3.45 -17.41 -2.21
C SER A 5 1.96 -17.43 -1.98
N SER A 6 1.52 -18.02 -0.88
CA SER A 6 0.13 -17.95 -0.44
C SER A 6 -0.32 -16.50 -0.26
N THR A 7 -1.61 -16.25 -0.46
CA THR A 7 -2.22 -14.91 -0.34
C THR A 7 -3.54 -14.99 0.43
N CYS A 8 -3.97 -13.88 1.03
CA CYS A 8 -5.28 -13.80 1.69
C CYS A 8 -6.27 -13.10 0.76
N VAL A 9 -7.34 -13.80 0.40
CA VAL A 9 -8.40 -13.29 -0.46
C VAL A 9 -9.67 -13.15 0.36
N ILE A 10 -10.32 -12.01 0.24
CA ILE A 10 -11.64 -11.73 0.79
C ILE A 10 -12.49 -11.09 -0.31
N SER A 11 -13.80 -11.31 -0.28
CA SER A 11 -14.66 -10.71 -1.29
C SER A 11 -14.70 -9.18 -1.14
N VAL A 12 -14.90 -8.50 -2.28
CA VAL A 12 -15.11 -7.04 -2.32
C VAL A 12 -16.34 -6.66 -1.50
N GLU A 13 -17.39 -7.48 -1.52
CA GLU A 13 -18.61 -7.22 -0.75
C GLU A 13 -18.35 -7.25 0.76
N THR A 14 -17.63 -8.27 1.25
CA THR A 14 -17.27 -8.35 2.68
C THR A 14 -16.37 -7.17 3.06
N THR A 15 -15.40 -6.81 2.22
CA THR A 15 -14.55 -5.63 2.44
C THR A 15 -15.37 -4.34 2.50
N ALA A 16 -16.28 -4.13 1.55
CA ALA A 16 -17.15 -2.95 1.51
C ALA A 16 -18.07 -2.87 2.73
N ARG A 17 -18.57 -4.02 3.23
CA ARG A 17 -19.37 -4.11 4.44
C ARG A 17 -18.57 -3.72 5.68
N LEU A 18 -17.32 -4.15 5.78
CA LEU A 18 -16.42 -3.78 6.88
C LEU A 18 -16.08 -2.29 6.84
N LEU A 19 -15.70 -1.76 5.68
CA LEU A 19 -15.40 -0.34 5.52
C LEU A 19 -16.62 0.53 5.82
N SER A 20 -17.82 0.13 5.39
CA SER A 20 -19.07 0.83 5.70
C SER A 20 -19.39 0.86 7.21
N ARG A 21 -18.88 -0.10 7.99
CA ARG A 21 -19.02 -0.10 9.46
C ARG A 21 -18.02 0.84 10.14
N LEU A 22 -16.83 0.99 9.55
CA LEU A 22 -15.79 1.91 10.05
C LEU A 22 -16.12 3.36 9.68
N TRP A 23 -16.61 3.61 8.46
CA TRP A 23 -17.03 4.91 7.95
C TRP A 23 -18.52 4.91 7.55
N PRO A 24 -19.44 4.87 8.52
CA PRO A 24 -20.87 4.92 8.23
C PRO A 24 -21.28 6.31 7.71
N ALA A 25 -22.14 6.34 6.69
CA ALA A 25 -22.51 7.57 5.97
C ALA A 25 -23.15 8.67 6.83
N HIS A 26 -23.75 8.31 7.97
CA HIS A 26 -24.40 9.27 8.90
C HIS A 26 -23.44 9.86 9.94
N VAL A 27 -22.19 9.36 10.02
CA VAL A 27 -21.18 9.89 10.95
C VAL A 27 -20.28 10.87 10.20
N PRO A 28 -20.00 12.06 10.76
CA PRO A 28 -19.07 12.99 10.15
C PRO A 28 -17.71 12.34 9.90
N THR A 29 -17.16 12.54 8.70
CA THR A 29 -15.95 11.88 8.25
C THR A 29 -14.76 12.05 9.20
N ALA A 30 -14.60 13.25 9.79
CA ALA A 30 -13.54 13.52 10.75
C ALA A 30 -13.66 12.67 12.03
N VAL A 31 -14.88 12.36 12.47
CA VAL A 31 -15.13 11.49 13.64
C VAL A 31 -14.83 10.04 13.30
N ALA A 32 -15.21 9.58 12.11
CA ALA A 32 -14.93 8.23 11.64
C ALA A 32 -13.41 8.01 11.43
N ASP A 33 -12.71 8.97 10.84
CA ASP A 33 -11.25 8.95 10.70
C ASP A 33 -10.57 8.88 12.08
N PHE A 34 -11.00 9.72 13.02
CA PHE A 34 -10.47 9.70 14.38
C PHE A 34 -10.69 8.35 15.05
N LYS A 35 -11.90 7.79 14.97
CA LYS A 35 -12.20 6.45 15.51
C LYS A 35 -11.32 5.36 14.89
N ALA A 36 -11.10 5.40 13.58
CA ALA A 36 -10.27 4.42 12.89
C ALA A 36 -8.79 4.51 13.31
N GLN A 37 -8.26 5.74 13.41
CA GLN A 37 -6.85 5.98 13.75
C GLN A 37 -6.57 5.84 15.26
N MET A 38 -7.58 5.93 16.11
CA MET A 38 -7.46 5.65 17.54
C MET A 38 -7.21 4.18 17.85
N MET A 39 -7.39 3.27 16.90
CA MET A 39 -7.16 1.84 17.08
C MET A 39 -5.70 1.51 16.80
N PRO A 40 -4.87 1.19 17.82
CA PRO A 40 -3.47 0.86 17.58
C PRO A 40 -3.36 -0.37 16.68
N PHE A 41 -2.37 -0.39 15.78
CA PHE A 41 -2.23 -1.47 14.81
C PHE A 41 -2.16 -2.86 15.46
N LEU A 42 -1.40 -2.99 16.55
CA LEU A 42 -1.30 -4.26 17.29
C LEU A 42 -2.66 -4.73 17.83
N LEU A 43 -3.50 -3.80 18.30
CA LEU A 43 -4.86 -4.13 18.72
C LEU A 43 -5.73 -4.55 17.53
N VAL A 44 -5.58 -3.89 16.38
CA VAL A 44 -6.25 -4.30 15.14
C VAL A 44 -5.83 -5.73 14.74
N LYS A 45 -4.56 -6.11 14.92
CA LYS A 45 -4.11 -7.49 14.69
C LYS A 45 -4.79 -8.49 15.62
N GLU A 46 -4.89 -8.19 16.92
CA GLU A 46 -5.56 -9.09 17.87
C GLU A 46 -7.06 -9.24 17.57
N ILE A 47 -7.75 -8.14 17.26
CA ILE A 47 -9.15 -8.19 16.80
C ILE A 47 -9.26 -9.01 15.52
N GLY A 48 -8.31 -8.85 14.60
CA GLY A 48 -8.19 -9.65 13.39
C GLY A 48 -8.09 -11.14 13.72
N ARG A 49 -7.16 -11.55 14.60
CA ARG A 49 -7.02 -12.96 15.01
C ARG A 49 -8.30 -13.52 15.63
N ALA A 50 -8.95 -12.74 16.50
CA ALA A 50 -10.18 -13.15 17.17
C ALA A 50 -11.37 -13.31 16.22
N THR A 51 -11.38 -12.58 15.09
CA THR A 51 -12.53 -12.55 14.15
C THR A 51 -12.27 -13.31 12.85
N THR A 52 -11.01 -13.65 12.55
CA THR A 52 -10.61 -14.22 11.26
C THR A 52 -11.29 -15.55 10.98
N GLU A 53 -11.46 -16.43 11.97
CA GLU A 53 -12.18 -17.69 11.79
C GLU A 53 -13.63 -17.47 11.34
N THR A 54 -14.32 -16.51 11.96
CA THR A 54 -15.70 -16.18 11.60
C THR A 54 -15.76 -15.59 10.19
N MET A 55 -14.81 -14.73 9.83
CA MET A 55 -14.72 -14.15 8.49
C MET A 55 -14.42 -15.23 7.43
N TRP A 56 -13.55 -16.18 7.73
CA TRP A 56 -13.24 -17.30 6.84
C TRP A 56 -14.40 -18.27 6.69
N ALA A 57 -15.18 -18.50 7.74
CA ALA A 57 -16.41 -19.27 7.65
C ALA A 57 -17.44 -18.61 6.71
N GLN A 58 -17.53 -17.28 6.71
CA GLN A 58 -18.41 -16.53 5.80
C GLN A 58 -17.97 -16.61 4.33
N GLU A 59 -16.67 -16.72 4.08
CA GLU A 59 -16.08 -16.80 2.72
C GLU A 59 -15.82 -18.25 2.27
N LYS A 60 -16.34 -19.24 2.99
CA LYS A 60 -16.02 -20.66 2.78
C LYS A 60 -16.22 -21.13 1.34
N GLU A 61 -17.33 -20.76 0.70
CA GLU A 61 -17.60 -21.16 -0.69
C GLU A 61 -16.66 -20.47 -1.69
N THR A 62 -16.35 -19.19 -1.48
CA THR A 62 -15.36 -18.45 -2.27
C THR A 62 -13.99 -19.12 -2.14
N HIS A 63 -13.55 -19.41 -0.92
CA HIS A 63 -12.27 -20.03 -0.65
C HIS A 63 -12.19 -21.47 -1.18
N LYS A 64 -13.29 -22.22 -1.12
CA LYS A 64 -13.38 -23.56 -1.70
C LYS A 64 -13.15 -23.50 -3.21
N GLY A 65 -13.89 -22.66 -3.94
CA GLY A 65 -13.71 -22.52 -5.38
C GLY A 65 -12.30 -22.05 -5.79
N LEU A 66 -11.70 -21.15 -5.00
CA LEU A 66 -10.32 -20.70 -5.23
C LEU A 66 -9.29 -21.81 -4.99
N ARG A 67 -9.46 -22.62 -3.94
CA ARG A 67 -8.59 -23.78 -3.68
C ARG A 67 -8.74 -24.86 -4.76
N GLU A 68 -9.96 -25.13 -5.20
CA GLU A 68 -10.23 -26.06 -6.31
C GLU A 68 -9.61 -25.58 -7.63
N ALA A 69 -9.51 -24.25 -7.83
CA ALA A 69 -8.78 -23.65 -8.93
C ALA A 69 -7.24 -23.66 -8.77
N GLY A 70 -6.72 -24.16 -7.64
CA GLY A 70 -5.29 -24.30 -7.36
C GLY A 70 -4.64 -23.09 -6.66
N LEU A 71 -5.43 -22.13 -6.15
CA LEU A 71 -4.90 -20.99 -5.41
C LEU A 71 -4.54 -21.39 -3.97
N SER A 72 -3.30 -21.13 -3.58
CA SER A 72 -2.83 -21.27 -2.21
C SER A 72 -3.27 -20.07 -1.37
N LEU A 73 -4.13 -20.31 -0.37
CA LEU A 73 -4.71 -19.27 0.48
C LEU A 73 -4.09 -19.30 1.88
N THR A 74 -3.89 -18.12 2.47
CA THR A 74 -3.47 -17.94 3.87
C THR A 74 -4.41 -16.99 4.61
N MET A 75 -4.64 -17.23 5.90
CA MET A 75 -5.41 -16.36 6.81
C MET A 75 -4.68 -15.08 7.22
N GLY A 76 -3.48 -14.84 6.69
CA GLY A 76 -2.54 -13.84 7.21
C GLY A 76 -1.31 -14.51 7.79
N LYS A 77 -0.21 -13.77 7.96
CA LYS A 77 1.07 -14.32 8.48
C LYS A 77 0.90 -15.00 9.85
N ASP A 78 -0.02 -14.49 10.65
CA ASP A 78 -0.33 -14.87 12.03
C ASP A 78 -1.84 -15.06 12.27
N GLY A 79 -2.61 -15.26 11.19
CA GLY A 79 -4.06 -15.35 11.25
C GLY A 79 -4.78 -14.02 11.55
N SER A 80 -4.10 -12.87 11.46
CA SER A 80 -4.73 -11.55 11.69
C SER A 80 -5.67 -11.09 10.57
N GLY A 81 -5.83 -11.87 9.50
CA GLY A 81 -6.68 -11.54 8.36
C GLY A 81 -6.01 -10.63 7.33
N GLN A 82 -6.83 -10.21 6.35
CA GLN A 82 -6.39 -9.48 5.15
C GLN A 82 -5.98 -8.03 5.44
N HIS A 83 -6.67 -7.34 6.36
CA HIS A 83 -6.45 -5.91 6.57
C HIS A 83 -5.05 -5.57 7.11
N PRO A 84 -4.54 -6.23 8.18
CA PRO A 84 -3.16 -6.01 8.62
C PRO A 84 -2.13 -6.41 7.58
N MET A 85 -2.43 -7.45 6.79
CA MET A 85 -1.54 -7.83 5.70
C MET A 85 -1.38 -6.72 4.67
N ILE A 86 -2.36 -5.85 4.37
CA ILE A 86 -2.15 -4.75 3.40
C ILE A 86 -0.99 -3.84 3.84
N PHE A 87 -0.88 -3.56 5.13
CA PHE A 87 0.18 -2.72 5.69
C PHE A 87 1.54 -3.43 5.75
N GLU A 88 1.53 -4.77 5.78
CA GLU A 88 2.74 -5.61 5.80
C GLU A 88 3.17 -6.06 4.39
N ARG A 89 2.22 -6.25 3.47
CA ARG A 89 2.29 -6.79 2.11
C ARG A 89 1.04 -6.41 1.29
N PHE A 90 1.20 -5.59 0.25
CA PHE A 90 0.15 -5.38 -0.76
C PHE A 90 -0.17 -6.71 -1.49
N GLY A 91 -1.47 -6.98 -1.73
CA GLY A 91 -1.93 -8.21 -2.38
C GLY A 91 -2.97 -7.94 -3.47
N ASP A 92 -2.85 -8.67 -4.58
CA ASP A 92 -3.70 -8.54 -5.78
C ASP A 92 -4.97 -9.41 -5.75
N LEU A 93 -5.99 -8.98 -6.50
CA LEU A 93 -7.29 -9.62 -6.66
C LEU A 93 -7.30 -10.64 -7.80
N ILE A 94 -7.79 -11.85 -7.56
CA ILE A 94 -8.13 -12.83 -8.61
C ILE A 94 -9.53 -13.36 -8.35
N ARG A 95 -10.43 -13.18 -9.32
CA ARG A 95 -11.77 -13.79 -9.29
C ARG A 95 -12.18 -14.24 -10.70
N SER A 96 -11.66 -15.38 -11.14
CA SER A 96 -12.39 -16.30 -12.03
C SER A 96 -11.63 -17.62 -12.18
N GLY A 97 -12.35 -18.74 -12.11
CA GLY A 97 -11.80 -20.10 -12.33
C GLY A 97 -11.38 -20.39 -13.77
N LYS A 98 -11.31 -19.37 -14.64
CA LYS A 98 -10.80 -19.48 -16.01
C LYS A 98 -9.27 -19.47 -16.07
N ILE A 99 -8.61 -19.14 -14.96
CA ILE A 99 -7.17 -18.99 -14.87
C ILE A 99 -6.58 -20.24 -14.23
N LYS A 100 -5.75 -20.99 -14.96
CA LYS A 100 -4.96 -22.08 -14.39
C LYS A 100 -3.86 -21.51 -13.49
N ILE A 101 -3.72 -22.06 -12.29
CA ILE A 101 -2.76 -21.61 -11.28
C ILE A 101 -1.67 -22.68 -11.13
N LYS A 102 -0.41 -22.26 -11.23
CA LYS A 102 0.76 -23.07 -10.85
C LYS A 102 1.35 -22.45 -9.60
N HIS A 103 1.57 -23.25 -8.56
CA HIS A 103 2.08 -22.80 -7.26
C HIS A 103 3.30 -23.62 -6.85
N GLY A 104 4.17 -23.03 -6.01
CA GLY A 104 5.24 -23.76 -5.32
C GLY A 104 6.49 -24.02 -6.15
N VAL A 105 6.59 -23.40 -7.33
CA VAL A 105 7.74 -23.51 -8.24
C VAL A 105 8.07 -22.15 -8.81
N GLU A 106 9.34 -21.90 -9.12
CA GLU A 106 9.77 -20.65 -9.73
C GLU A 106 10.02 -20.85 -11.22
N ILE A 107 10.03 -19.75 -11.99
CA ILE A 107 10.45 -19.78 -13.38
C ILE A 107 11.98 -19.82 -13.39
N GLU A 108 12.55 -20.87 -13.99
CA GLU A 108 13.99 -20.99 -14.18
C GLU A 108 14.42 -20.14 -15.38
N ARG A 109 13.73 -20.27 -16.52
CA ARG A 109 13.96 -19.46 -17.72
C ARG A 109 12.76 -19.43 -18.65
N PHE A 110 12.72 -18.41 -19.51
CA PHE A 110 11.83 -18.39 -20.66
C PHE A 110 12.55 -18.88 -21.92
N THR A 111 11.80 -19.52 -22.78
CA THR A 111 12.17 -19.82 -24.17
C THR A 111 11.29 -18.96 -25.08
N GLU A 112 11.51 -19.04 -26.39
CA GLU A 112 10.71 -18.28 -27.37
C GLU A 112 9.20 -18.58 -27.29
N THR A 113 8.81 -19.78 -26.88
CA THR A 113 7.41 -20.25 -26.90
C THR A 113 6.95 -20.89 -25.59
N SER A 114 7.79 -20.93 -24.55
CA SER A 114 7.45 -21.61 -23.29
C SER A 114 8.20 -21.05 -22.07
N ALA A 115 7.63 -21.23 -20.88
CA ALA A 115 8.33 -21.04 -19.61
C ALA A 115 8.77 -22.40 -19.04
N ILE A 116 10.03 -22.48 -18.60
CA ILE A 116 10.62 -23.63 -17.91
C ILE A 116 10.69 -23.30 -16.42
N PHE A 117 10.22 -24.23 -15.60
CA PHE A 117 10.15 -24.07 -14.14
C PHE A 117 11.25 -24.86 -13.44
N THR A 118 11.54 -24.51 -12.19
CA THR A 118 12.58 -25.14 -11.37
C THR A 118 12.34 -26.62 -11.07
N ASP A 119 11.12 -27.12 -11.27
CA ASP A 119 10.75 -28.54 -11.16
C ASP A 119 11.00 -29.33 -12.46
N GLY A 120 11.58 -28.69 -13.48
CA GLY A 120 11.80 -29.26 -14.81
C GLY A 120 10.56 -29.28 -15.71
N SER A 121 9.39 -28.86 -15.22
CA SER A 121 8.19 -28.76 -16.06
C SER A 121 8.26 -27.57 -17.02
N SER A 122 7.49 -27.63 -18.10
CA SER A 122 7.35 -26.53 -19.05
C SER A 122 5.88 -26.24 -19.38
N ILE A 123 5.59 -24.97 -19.68
CA ILE A 123 4.27 -24.53 -20.15
C ILE A 123 4.47 -23.67 -21.40
N ALA A 124 3.81 -24.05 -22.48
CA ALA A 124 3.73 -23.23 -23.69
C ALA A 124 2.93 -21.95 -23.42
N LEU A 125 3.43 -20.81 -23.88
CA LEU A 125 2.86 -19.49 -23.62
C LEU A 125 2.96 -18.65 -24.89
N ASP A 126 1.83 -18.06 -25.29
CA ASP A 126 1.80 -17.07 -26.37
C ASP A 126 2.14 -15.66 -25.88
N VAL A 127 1.80 -15.35 -24.62
CA VAL A 127 1.99 -14.03 -24.00
C VAL A 127 2.40 -14.19 -22.53
N VAL A 128 3.35 -13.37 -22.09
CA VAL A 128 3.77 -13.26 -20.69
C VAL A 128 3.43 -11.85 -20.18
N ILE A 129 2.64 -11.77 -19.11
CA ILE A 129 2.29 -10.52 -18.44
C ILE A 129 2.99 -10.48 -17.08
N PHE A 130 3.89 -9.50 -16.91
CA PHE A 130 4.54 -9.25 -15.63
C PHE A 130 3.67 -8.35 -14.75
N ALA A 131 2.84 -8.98 -13.92
CA ALA A 131 2.11 -8.31 -12.84
C ALA A 131 2.97 -8.27 -11.57
N THR A 132 4.20 -7.74 -11.65
CA THR A 132 5.19 -7.77 -10.56
C THR A 132 4.96 -6.69 -9.48
N GLY A 133 3.74 -6.16 -9.40
CA GLY A 133 3.37 -5.12 -8.44
C GLY A 133 3.98 -3.76 -8.72
N TYR A 134 4.03 -2.94 -7.67
CA TYR A 134 4.52 -1.57 -7.70
C TYR A 134 5.97 -1.50 -7.21
N ARG A 135 6.73 -0.54 -7.75
CA ARG A 135 8.03 -0.18 -7.19
C ARG A 135 7.84 0.56 -5.87
N SER A 136 8.86 0.53 -5.02
CA SER A 136 8.84 1.30 -3.79
C SER A 136 8.73 2.78 -4.13
N ILE A 137 7.98 3.56 -3.34
CA ILE A 137 7.98 5.02 -3.45
C ILE A 137 9.40 5.59 -3.33
N ARG A 138 10.29 4.90 -2.60
CA ARG A 138 11.70 5.27 -2.50
C ARG A 138 12.43 5.15 -3.83
N ASP A 139 12.11 4.14 -4.65
CA ASP A 139 12.74 3.96 -5.97
C ASP A 139 12.39 5.12 -6.91
N THR A 140 11.13 5.56 -6.88
CA THR A 140 10.69 6.75 -7.63
C THR A 140 11.39 8.01 -7.12
N LEU A 141 11.51 8.16 -5.80
CA LEU A 141 12.12 9.35 -5.20
C LEU A 141 13.63 9.43 -5.40
N ARG A 142 14.33 8.29 -5.54
CA ARG A 142 15.75 8.26 -5.92
C ARG A 142 16.00 8.92 -7.26
N GLN A 143 15.08 8.75 -8.21
CA GLN A 143 15.18 9.39 -9.53
C GLN A 143 15.04 10.92 -9.47
N ILE A 144 14.39 11.45 -8.43
CA ILE A 144 14.09 12.87 -8.27
C ILE A 144 15.13 13.56 -7.37
N PHE A 145 15.45 12.94 -6.23
CA PHE A 145 16.28 13.54 -5.17
C PHE A 145 17.69 12.94 -5.08
N GLY A 146 17.97 11.88 -5.83
CA GLY A 146 19.24 11.16 -5.80
C GLY A 146 19.35 10.15 -4.65
N ASP A 147 20.27 9.21 -4.80
CA ASP A 147 20.48 8.14 -3.82
C ASP A 147 20.95 8.66 -2.46
N GLU A 148 21.84 9.66 -2.45
CA GLU A 148 22.40 10.24 -1.23
C GLU A 148 21.33 10.75 -0.26
N ILE A 149 20.29 11.42 -0.77
CA ILE A 149 19.19 11.96 0.05
C ILE A 149 18.28 10.84 0.51
N ILE A 150 17.91 9.91 -0.39
CA ILE A 150 16.97 8.84 -0.05
C ILE A 150 17.60 7.79 0.87
N ASP A 151 18.91 7.61 0.84
CA ASP A 151 19.61 6.70 1.78
C ASP A 151 19.61 7.24 3.22
N GLN A 152 19.51 8.56 3.40
CA GLN A 152 19.38 9.19 4.73
C GLN A 152 17.97 9.06 5.31
N THR A 153 16.97 8.67 4.50
CA THR A 153 15.59 8.55 4.96
C THR A 153 15.20 7.12 5.33
N SER A 154 14.24 6.99 6.23
CA SER A 154 13.64 5.76 6.71
C SER A 154 12.91 5.04 5.59
N THR A 155 12.69 3.74 5.77
CA THR A 155 11.75 3.00 4.94
C THR A 155 10.36 3.64 5.01
N VAL A 156 9.60 3.48 3.93
CA VAL A 156 8.20 3.88 3.86
C VAL A 156 7.37 2.60 3.86
N TRP A 157 6.31 2.58 4.65
CA TRP A 157 5.49 1.38 4.89
C TRP A 157 6.20 0.28 5.69
N GLY A 158 5.42 -0.72 6.10
CA GLY A 158 5.79 -1.62 7.18
C GLY A 158 5.55 -0.96 8.54
N VAL A 159 5.73 -1.77 9.58
CA VAL A 159 5.37 -1.44 10.95
C VAL A 159 6.59 -1.65 11.85
N ASP A 160 6.84 -0.72 12.77
CA ASP A 160 7.92 -0.83 13.76
C ASP A 160 7.53 -1.72 14.97
N GLU A 161 8.41 -1.82 15.96
CA GLU A 161 8.19 -2.64 17.16
C GLU A 161 7.00 -2.16 18.01
N GLU A 162 6.62 -0.88 17.89
CA GLU A 162 5.51 -0.28 18.63
C GLU A 162 4.17 -0.45 17.91
N GLY A 163 4.19 -0.92 16.65
CA GLY A 163 2.98 -1.03 15.84
C GLY A 163 2.71 0.20 14.96
N GLU A 164 3.65 1.11 14.82
CA GLU A 164 3.47 2.34 14.06
C GLU A 164 4.03 2.23 12.63
N LEU A 165 3.41 2.94 11.68
CA LEU A 165 3.86 2.93 10.28
C LEU A 165 5.24 3.57 10.13
N ASN A 166 6.13 2.93 9.36
CA ASN A 166 7.45 3.49 9.06
C ASN A 166 7.36 4.66 8.08
N GLY A 167 7.98 5.78 8.43
CA GLY A 167 8.19 6.95 7.57
C GLY A 167 6.92 7.75 7.21
N CYS A 168 5.73 7.15 7.22
CA CYS A 168 4.47 7.79 6.88
C CYS A 168 4.08 8.81 7.96
N TYR A 169 4.05 10.10 7.60
CA TYR A 169 3.72 11.23 8.47
C TYR A 169 4.58 11.34 9.75
N ARG A 170 5.77 10.73 9.73
CA ARG A 170 6.78 10.75 10.81
C ARG A 170 8.10 11.30 10.28
N PRO A 171 9.03 11.74 11.14
CA PRO A 171 10.36 12.16 10.71
C PRO A 171 11.01 11.05 9.88
N SER A 172 11.39 11.39 8.64
CA SER A 172 12.02 10.42 7.76
C SER A 172 13.48 10.16 8.15
N GLY A 173 14.09 10.95 9.04
CA GLY A 173 15.53 10.91 9.31
C GLY A 173 16.32 11.99 8.56
N HIS A 174 15.78 12.50 7.45
CA HIS A 174 16.30 13.70 6.79
C HIS A 174 15.53 14.96 7.25
N PRO A 175 16.21 16.05 7.65
CA PRO A 175 15.59 17.21 8.31
C PRO A 175 14.66 18.03 7.42
N GLY A 176 14.74 17.86 6.10
CA GLY A 176 13.91 18.56 5.11
C GLY A 176 12.94 17.65 4.37
N PHE A 177 12.79 16.38 4.77
CA PHE A 177 12.04 15.39 3.99
C PHE A 177 11.04 14.61 4.85
N TRP A 178 9.81 14.47 4.37
CA TRP A 178 8.75 13.69 5.02
C TRP A 178 7.91 12.95 3.97
N TYR A 179 7.41 11.77 4.35
CA TYR A 179 6.51 11.00 3.50
C TYR A 179 5.06 11.25 3.90
N ALA A 180 4.25 11.78 2.98
CA ALA A 180 2.80 11.79 3.09
C ALA A 180 2.22 10.59 2.33
N ALA A 181 2.49 9.38 2.83
CA ALA A 181 2.07 8.12 2.21
C ALA A 181 0.90 7.51 3.00
N GLY A 182 -0.14 7.09 2.29
CA GLY A 182 -1.42 6.76 2.92
C GLY A 182 -2.55 6.70 1.91
N ASP A 183 -3.68 6.13 2.33
CA ASP A 183 -4.96 6.35 1.69
C ASP A 183 -5.61 7.65 2.20
N PHE A 184 -6.86 7.91 1.81
CA PHE A 184 -7.56 9.14 2.20
C PHE A 184 -7.75 9.28 3.72
N PRO A 185 -8.21 8.27 4.48
CA PRO A 185 -8.30 8.37 5.93
C PRO A 185 -6.98 8.72 6.61
N VAL A 186 -5.89 8.02 6.26
CA VAL A 186 -4.56 8.32 6.80
C VAL A 186 -4.16 9.76 6.45
N SER A 187 -4.34 10.15 5.19
CA SER A 187 -3.96 11.49 4.73
C SER A 187 -4.75 12.60 5.43
N ARG A 188 -6.07 12.46 5.54
CA ARG A 188 -6.92 13.47 6.21
C ARG A 188 -6.59 13.60 7.69
N PHE A 189 -6.23 12.50 8.34
CA PHE A 189 -5.91 12.49 9.75
C PHE A 189 -4.55 13.12 10.04
N TYR A 190 -3.49 12.61 9.40
CA TYR A 190 -2.12 12.96 9.77
C TYR A 190 -1.59 14.25 9.13
N SER A 191 -2.22 14.77 8.06
CA SER A 191 -1.72 16.01 7.41
C SER A 191 -1.66 17.20 8.37
N LYS A 192 -2.61 17.30 9.32
CA LYS A 192 -2.57 18.35 10.36
C LYS A 192 -1.41 18.14 11.33
N GLN A 193 -1.16 16.90 11.73
CA GLN A 193 -0.04 16.57 12.62
C GLN A 193 1.30 16.85 11.95
N LEU A 194 1.45 16.46 10.69
CA LEU A 194 2.64 16.76 9.90
C LEU A 194 2.92 18.25 9.81
N PHE A 195 1.87 19.06 9.60
CA PHE A 195 1.98 20.52 9.61
C PHE A 195 2.51 21.07 10.94
N TYR A 196 2.21 20.46 12.09
CA TYR A 196 2.76 20.90 13.38
C TYR A 196 4.19 20.39 13.62
N LEU A 197 4.53 19.21 13.11
CA LEU A 197 5.86 18.61 13.27
C LEU A 197 6.92 19.32 12.41
N PHE A 198 6.54 19.80 11.22
CA PHE A 198 7.45 20.45 10.29
C PHE A 198 8.09 21.74 10.85
N PRO A 199 7.33 22.68 11.45
CA PRO A 199 7.88 23.83 12.16
C PRO A 199 8.69 23.45 13.38
N PHE A 200 8.28 22.45 14.16
CA PHE A 200 8.97 22.10 15.41
C PHE A 200 10.39 21.57 15.14
N HIS A 201 10.55 20.75 14.11
CA HIS A 201 11.87 20.28 13.67
C HIS A 201 12.73 21.44 13.12
N SER A 202 12.13 22.31 12.30
CA SER A 202 12.79 23.51 11.76
C SER A 202 13.17 24.54 12.83
N LEU A 203 12.37 24.66 13.90
CA LEU A 203 12.58 25.53 15.06
C LEU A 203 13.71 25.02 15.96
N CYS A 204 13.78 23.69 16.20
CA CYS A 204 14.92 23.07 16.89
C CYS A 204 16.23 23.25 16.10
N LEU A 205 16.17 23.24 14.76
CA LEU A 205 17.33 23.49 13.90
C LEU A 205 17.72 24.98 13.81
N SER A 206 16.87 25.90 14.25
CA SER A 206 17.10 27.33 14.05
C SER A 206 16.43 28.21 15.12
N ARG A 207 17.21 28.56 16.16
CA ARG A 207 17.08 29.85 16.86
C ARG A 207 17.53 31.05 16.00
N LYS A 208 18.01 30.85 14.76
CA LYS A 208 18.72 31.91 14.00
C LYS A 208 18.07 32.40 12.70
N ASN A 209 17.08 31.71 12.11
CA ASN A 209 16.63 32.01 10.73
C ASN A 209 15.12 31.80 10.46
N LEU A 210 14.25 32.06 11.45
CA LEU A 210 12.79 32.00 11.30
C LEU A 210 12.25 32.88 10.15
N ALA A 211 12.87 34.04 9.89
CA ALA A 211 12.43 34.97 8.86
C ALA A 211 12.73 34.50 7.41
N ARG A 212 13.73 33.62 7.22
CA ARG A 212 14.13 33.15 5.88
C ARG A 212 13.20 32.04 5.37
N ILE A 213 12.86 31.10 6.26
CA ILE A 213 11.98 29.96 5.95
C ILE A 213 10.56 30.44 5.58
N TRP A 214 10.05 31.45 6.29
CA TRP A 214 8.75 32.07 5.96
C TRP A 214 8.72 32.70 4.57
N LYS A 215 9.85 33.23 4.09
CA LYS A 215 9.96 33.86 2.77
C LYS A 215 9.95 32.80 1.65
N GLU A 216 10.60 31.66 1.86
CA GLU A 216 10.66 30.56 0.88
C GLU A 216 9.31 29.80 0.79
N PHE A 217 8.58 29.65 1.90
CA PHE A 217 7.27 29.00 1.90
C PHE A 217 6.20 29.81 1.11
N LEU A 218 6.26 31.14 1.19
CA LEU A 218 5.40 32.05 0.41
C LEU A 218 5.68 31.98 -1.10
N ILE A 219 6.96 31.88 -1.49
CA ILE A 219 7.36 31.73 -2.90
C ILE A 219 6.82 30.42 -3.50
N MET A 220 6.84 29.32 -2.73
CA MET A 220 6.34 28.03 -3.20
C MET A 220 4.81 28.03 -3.36
N SER A 221 4.09 28.72 -2.47
CA SER A 221 2.65 28.97 -2.56
C SER A 221 2.26 29.77 -3.82
N ASP A 222 3.02 30.82 -4.15
CA ASP A 222 2.73 31.66 -5.30
C ASP A 222 3.08 30.98 -6.64
N THR A 223 4.08 30.10 -6.66
CA THR A 223 4.45 29.32 -7.85
C THR A 223 3.36 28.30 -8.20
N VAL A 224 2.73 27.66 -7.20
CA VAL A 224 1.58 26.75 -7.41
C VAL A 224 0.32 27.50 -7.88
N ARG A 225 0.22 28.80 -7.60
CA ARG A 225 -0.91 29.64 -8.02
C ARG A 225 -0.80 30.15 -9.45
N GLN A 226 0.40 30.23 -10.02
CA GLN A 226 0.63 30.81 -11.35
C GLN A 226 0.60 29.82 -12.51
N GLU A 227 0.71 28.50 -12.27
CA GLU A 227 0.53 27.47 -13.32
C GLU A 227 -0.45 26.35 -12.92
N PRO A 228 -1.77 26.61 -12.95
CA PRO A 228 -2.77 25.56 -12.69
C PRO A 228 -2.85 24.50 -13.81
N GLU A 229 -2.42 24.79 -15.05
CA GLU A 229 -2.62 23.90 -16.20
C GLU A 229 -1.38 23.07 -16.63
N GLY A 230 -0.19 23.40 -16.14
CA GLY A 230 1.05 22.67 -16.46
C GLY A 230 1.20 21.34 -15.68
N PHE A 231 0.67 21.28 -14.46
CA PHE A 231 0.82 20.11 -13.58
C PHE A 231 -0.04 18.90 -14.00
N LEU A 232 -1.13 19.15 -14.73
CA LEU A 232 -2.07 18.10 -15.17
C LEU A 232 -1.66 17.39 -16.46
N ARG A 233 -0.60 17.82 -17.16
CA ARG A 233 -0.11 17.18 -18.40
C ARG A 233 0.89 16.04 -18.20
N HIS A 234 1.28 15.72 -16.96
CA HIS A 234 2.23 14.63 -16.66
C HIS A 234 1.70 13.56 -15.70
N VAL A 235 0.41 13.55 -15.40
CA VAL A 235 -0.23 12.41 -14.72
C VAL A 235 -0.71 11.43 -15.80
N GLY A 236 0.14 10.44 -16.07
CA GLY A 236 0.00 9.48 -17.16
C GLY A 236 -1.36 8.81 -17.26
N THR A 237 -1.88 8.85 -18.48
CA THR A 237 -2.58 7.79 -19.22
C THR A 237 -2.90 6.52 -18.43
N PHE A 238 -4.19 6.32 -18.15
CA PHE A 238 -4.76 5.04 -17.69
C PHE A 238 -4.91 4.10 -18.89
N PRO A 239 -4.41 2.84 -18.84
CA PRO A 239 -4.65 1.89 -19.91
C PRO A 239 -6.11 1.42 -19.94
N VAL A 240 -6.64 1.48 -21.16
CA VAL A 240 -7.91 0.94 -21.64
C VAL A 240 -7.92 -0.59 -21.54
N PHE A 241 -9.02 -1.18 -21.08
CA PHE A 241 -9.26 -2.62 -21.18
C PHE A 241 -9.89 -2.96 -22.53
N LEU A 242 -9.30 -3.91 -23.26
CA LEU A 242 -9.96 -4.65 -24.33
C LEU A 242 -10.01 -6.13 -23.92
N ALA A 243 -11.22 -6.66 -23.84
CA ALA A 243 -11.49 -8.08 -23.70
C ALA A 243 -11.69 -8.70 -25.09
N SER A 244 -11.16 -9.90 -25.29
CA SER A 244 -11.66 -10.88 -26.27
C SER A 244 -12.38 -11.99 -25.53
#